data_AF-A0A1K1UZM7-F1
#
_entry.id   AF-A0A1K1UZM7-F1
#
_cell.length_a   1.000
_cell.length_b   1.000
_cell.length_c   1.000
_cell.angle_alpha   90.00
_cell.angle_beta   90.00
_cell.angle_gamma   90.00
#
_symmetry.space_group_name_H-M   'P 1'
#
loop_
_entity.id
_entity.type
_entity.pdbx_description
1 polymer ?
#
loop_
_entity_poly.entity_id
_entity_poly.type
_entity_poly.pdbx_seq_one_letter_code
_entity_poly.pdbx_strand_id
1 'polypeptide(L)' 'MSLPLPGPAGEALDVLSRFRVEFYECLYARADALFELTDAVLCADGPVKTLVELSLALEHRRGHGALYAA' A
#
# COMPACT_ATOMS: atom_id res chain seq x y z
N MET A 1 12.04 -29.31 -12.15
CA MET A 1 12.52 -28.38 -11.11
C MET A 1 11.30 -27.92 -10.33
N SER A 2 10.97 -28.60 -9.23
CA SER A 2 9.87 -28.20 -8.36
C SER A 2 10.33 -27.01 -7.54
N LEU A 3 9.65 -25.86 -7.66
CA LEU A 3 9.89 -24.74 -6.76
C LEU A 3 9.52 -25.18 -5.33
N PRO A 4 10.27 -24.76 -4.30
CA PRO A 4 9.91 -25.06 -2.93
C PRO A 4 8.52 -24.51 -2.65
N LEU A 5 7.69 -25.30 -1.96
CA LEU A 5 6.39 -24.83 -1.48
C LEU A 5 6.62 -23.56 -0.65
N PRO A 6 5.84 -22.50 -0.86
CA PRO A 6 6.01 -21.27 -0.11
C PRO A 6 5.93 -21.60 1.38
N GLY A 7 6.96 -21.20 2.14
CA GLY A 7 6.86 -21.19 3.59
C GLY A 7 5.76 -20.22 4.05
N PRO A 8 5.46 -20.14 5.35
CA PRO A 8 4.42 -19.25 5.86
C PRO A 8 4.57 -17.78 5.42
N ALA A 9 5.80 -17.31 5.22
CA ALA A 9 6.07 -15.98 4.64
C ALA A 9 5.66 -15.88 3.16
N GLY A 10 5.85 -16.94 2.37
CA GLY A 10 5.42 -16.99 0.97
C GLY A 10 3.90 -17.00 0.83
N GLU A 11 3.18 -17.70 1.70
CA GLU A 11 1.71 -17.66 1.74
C GLU A 11 1.20 -16.26 2.12
N ALA A 12 1.80 -15.62 3.14
CA ALA A 12 1.45 -14.26 3.52
C ALA A 12 1.71 -13.24 2.39
N LEU A 13 2.81 -13.39 1.66
CA LEU A 13 3.12 -12.57 0.49
C LEU A 13 2.13 -12.78 -0.65
N ASP A 14 1.67 -14.01 -0.88
CA ASP A 14 0.68 -14.31 -1.91
C ASP A 14 -0.68 -13.67 -1.59
N VAL A 15 -1.09 -13.76 -0.32
CA VAL A 15 -2.30 -13.07 0.18
C VAL A 15 -2.18 -11.56 0.02
N LEU A 16 -1.04 -10.97 0.43
CA LEU A 16 -0.80 -9.54 0.29
C LEU A 16 -0.77 -9.09 -1.18
N SER A 17 -0.15 -9.88 -2.05
CA SER A 17 -0.08 -9.63 -3.49
C SER A 17 -1.48 -9.57 -4.11
N ARG A 18 -2.31 -10.58 -3.85
CA ARG A 18 -3.70 -10.61 -4.32
C ARG A 18 -4.53 -9.45 -3.78
N PHE A 19 -4.42 -9.18 -2.47
CA PHE A 19 -5.11 -8.05 -1.84
C PHE A 19 -4.75 -6.72 -2.52
N ARG A 20 -3.46 -6.47 -2.81
CA ARG A 20 -3.01 -5.24 -3.48
C ARG A 20 -3.64 -5.07 -4.87
N VAL A 21 -3.75 -6.15 -5.64
CA VAL A 21 -4.38 -6.12 -6.97
C VAL A 21 -5.87 -5.80 -6.85
N GLU A 22 -6.61 -6.58 -6.07
CA GLU A 22 -8.05 -6.42 -5.90
C GLU A 22 -8.41 -5.04 -5.33
N PHE A 23 -7.62 -4.56 -4.36
CA PHE A 23 -7.80 -3.24 -3.78
C PHE A 23 -7.61 -2.14 -4.83
N TYR A 24 -6.54 -2.19 -5.64
CA TYR A 24 -6.29 -1.21 -6.68
C TYR A 24 -7.41 -1.18 -7.74
N GLU A 25 -7.92 -2.34 -8.15
CA GLU A 25 -9.02 -2.46 -9.11
C GLU A 25 -10.34 -1.85 -8.60
N CYS A 26 -10.54 -1.77 -7.29
CA CYS A 26 -11.73 -1.16 -6.68
C CYS A 26 -11.67 0.38 -6.64
N LEU A 27 -10.54 1.00 -6.97
CA LEU A 27 -10.35 2.45 -6.93
C LEU A 27 -10.72 3.12 -8.25
N TYR A 28 -11.92 3.67 -8.33
CA TYR A 28 -12.45 4.28 -9.57
C TYR A 28 -11.84 5.63 -9.94
N ALA A 29 -11.27 6.34 -8.97
CA ALA A 29 -10.60 7.61 -9.18
C ALA A 29 -9.34 7.66 -8.31
N ARG A 30 -8.29 8.33 -8.82
CA ARG A 30 -7.05 8.58 -8.07
C ARG A 30 -6.39 7.32 -7.50
N ALA A 31 -6.56 6.18 -8.20
CA ALA A 31 -6.11 4.87 -7.77
C ALA A 31 -4.66 4.85 -7.29
N ASP A 32 -3.72 5.39 -8.07
CA ASP A 32 -2.31 5.53 -7.67
C ASP A 32 -2.14 6.23 -6.30
N ALA A 33 -2.83 7.35 -6.07
CA ALA A 33 -2.65 8.16 -4.87
C ALA A 33 -3.26 7.48 -3.64
N LEU A 34 -4.45 6.89 -3.77
CA LEU A 34 -5.12 6.16 -2.69
C LEU A 34 -4.40 4.84 -2.37
N PHE A 35 -3.82 4.21 -3.38
CA PHE A 35 -3.00 3.01 -3.21
C PHE A 35 -1.71 3.29 -2.45
N GLU A 36 -0.94 4.29 -2.86
CA GLU A 36 0.27 4.73 -2.16
C GLU A 36 -0.03 5.17 -0.71
N LEU A 37 -1.15 5.89 -0.50
CA LEU A 37 -1.57 6.28 0.85
C LEU A 37 -1.89 5.07 1.74
N THR A 38 -2.54 4.04 1.18
CA THR A 38 -2.85 2.82 1.93
C THR A 38 -1.59 2.05 2.32
N ASP A 39 -0.62 1.94 1.40
CA ASP A 39 0.68 1.33 1.67
C ASP A 39 1.41 2.08 2.81
N ALA A 40 1.41 3.43 2.76
CA ALA A 40 2.00 4.27 3.81
C ALA A 40 1.31 4.10 5.18
N VAL A 41 -0.02 3.96 5.22
CA VAL A 41 -0.77 3.70 6.47
C VAL A 41 -0.40 2.35 7.07
N LEU A 42 -0.30 1.30 6.24
CA LEU A 42 0.00 -0.05 6.69
C LEU A 42 1.46 -0.21 7.13
N CYS A 43 2.37 0.60 6.59
CA CYS A 43 3.79 0.62 6.93
C CYS A 43 4.15 1.58 8.08
N ALA A 44 3.19 2.36 8.59
CA ALA A 44 3.45 3.24 9.73
C ALA A 44 3.75 2.43 11.00
N ASP A 45 4.76 2.86 11.77
CA ASP A 45 5.18 2.23 13.03
C ASP A 45 4.10 2.24 14.14
N GLY A 46 2.96 2.90 13.90
CA GLY A 46 1.86 3.00 14.84
C GLY A 46 0.64 3.72 14.27
N PRO A 47 -0.35 4.05 15.12
CA PRO A 47 -1.55 4.73 14.68
C PRO A 47 -1.25 6.06 14.00
N VAL A 48 -1.72 6.21 12.77
CA VAL A 48 -1.60 7.47 12.00
C VAL A 48 -2.48 8.52 12.67
N LYS A 49 -1.85 9.58 13.19
CA LYS A 49 -2.55 10.70 13.84
C LYS A 49 -2.80 11.86 12.89
N THR A 50 -1.96 12.03 11.88
CA THR A 50 -2.14 13.02 10.83
C THR A 50 -1.80 12.40 9.48
N LEU A 51 -2.66 12.60 8.48
CA LEU A 51 -2.42 12.06 7.13
C LEU A 51 -1.26 12.79 6.44
N VAL A 52 -0.99 14.04 6.82
CA VAL A 52 0.07 14.85 6.21
C VAL A 52 1.46 14.30 6.51
N GLU A 53 1.65 13.65 7.66
CA GLU A 53 2.92 12.99 8.01
C GLU A 53 3.22 11.82 7.07
N LEU A 54 2.20 11.20 6.46
CA LEU A 54 2.39 10.10 5.50
C LEU A 54 3.04 10.55 4.19
N SER A 55 3.00 11.85 3.85
CA SER A 55 3.74 12.37 2.70
C SER A 55 5.26 12.28 2.87
N LEU A 56 5.75 11.94 4.07
CA LEU A 56 7.15 11.69 4.37
C LEU A 56 7.52 10.20 4.31
N ALA A 57 6.53 9.31 4.24
CA ALA A 57 6.76 7.88 4.14
C ALA A 57 7.35 7.52 2.77
N LEU A 58 8.26 6.55 2.73
CA LEU A 58 8.93 6.11 1.48
C LEU A 58 7.93 5.51 0.48
N GLU A 59 6.82 5.01 1.00
CA GLU A 59 5.70 4.41 0.30
C GLU A 59 4.86 5.46 -0.45
N HIS A 60 4.88 6.73 0.00
CA HIS A 60 4.19 7.84 -0.64
C HIS A 60 5.13 8.56 -1.63
N ARG A 61 5.12 8.12 -2.89
CA ARG A 61 6.06 8.60 -3.91
C ARG A 61 5.60 9.88 -4.60
N ARG A 62 4.33 10.26 -4.43
CA ARG A 62 3.76 11.50 -4.97
C ARG A 62 3.98 12.67 -4.02
N GLY A 63 4.12 13.87 -4.59
CA GLY A 63 4.38 15.08 -3.81
C GLY A 63 3.20 15.47 -2.90
N HIS A 64 3.47 16.29 -1.89
CA HIS A 64 2.54 16.70 -0.82
C HIS A 64 1.10 17.06 -1.26
N GLY A 65 0.93 17.72 -2.41
CA GLY A 65 -0.40 18.08 -2.94
C GLY A 65 -1.23 16.90 -3.47
N ALA A 66 -0.62 15.75 -3.72
CA ALA A 66 -1.31 14.56 -4.21
C ALA A 66 -2.28 13.98 -3.18
N LEU A 67 -1.97 14.15 -1.89
CA LEU A 67 -2.78 13.68 -0.77
C LEU A 67 -4.13 14.41 -0.70
N TYR A 68 -4.13 15.73 -0.91
CA TYR A 68 -5.36 16.54 -0.97
C TYR A 68 -6.15 16.38 -2.25
N ALA A 69 -5.49 15.90 -3.28
CA ALA A 69 -6.11 15.69 -4.57
C ALA A 69 -6.67 14.27 -4.71
N ALA A 70 -6.34 13.34 -3.79
CA ALA A 70 -6.79 11.95 -3.79
C ALA A 70 -8.31 11.84 -3.51
#